data_AF-A0A3N5X0Z3-F1
#
_entry.id   AF-A0A3N5X0Z3-F1
#
_cell.length_a   1.000
_cell.length_b   1.000
_cell.length_c   1.000
_cell.angle_alpha   90.00
_cell.angle_beta   90.00
_cell.angle_gamma   90.00
#
_symmetry.space_group_name_H-M   'P 1'
#
loop_
_entity.id
_entity.type
_entity.pdbx_description
1 polymer ?
#
loop_
_entity_poly.entity_id
_entity_poly.type
_entity_poly.pdbx_seq_one_letter_code
_entity_poly.pdbx_strand_id
1 'polypeptide(L)'
;MTARQESPVRARFRHAWRPAAVRRWILLGIVLSAAGVPGLFGQAPEASLQFKHLTAEDGLSHSWIRAILQDSRGYMWLGTYSGLDRYDGYKFKAYNREKGNPHSLLNGAVACLFEDRQKRLWVGHMEGLSLYRPATDDFDNFCDAGSSRARGSIPLEGLGSLISSILEDESGKLWLASDSGLLLFDPEARKILNHYRHDPSDPNTLSQGEVRHIVRDKSGNLWLAVTQGLNRFNPRTNRVTRFSRGREGAGLPSNEVLQLAIDQYNYLWIGTAGGLCRLKLDQPDPPTIEWFRHDGSDPN
;
A
#
# COMPACT_ATOMS: atom_id res chain seq x y z
N MET A 1 -0.69 15.98 -64.85
CA MET A 1 0.57 15.19 -64.78
C MET A 1 1.49 15.89 -63.82
N THR A 2 1.43 15.51 -62.56
CA THR A 2 2.16 16.14 -61.45
C THR A 2 2.47 15.08 -60.42
N ALA A 3 3.73 15.09 -59.99
CA ALA A 3 4.40 14.03 -59.24
C ALA A 3 3.81 13.80 -57.84
N ARG A 4 3.64 12.53 -57.48
CA ARG A 4 3.65 12.06 -56.09
C ARG A 4 4.88 11.18 -55.91
N GLN A 5 5.79 11.66 -55.07
CA GLN A 5 7.00 10.99 -54.65
C GLN A 5 6.73 10.49 -53.23
N GLU A 6 6.42 9.21 -53.07
CA GLU A 6 6.38 8.54 -51.76
C GLU A 6 7.56 7.56 -51.70
N SER A 7 8.52 7.89 -50.82
CA SER A 7 9.65 7.02 -50.46
C SER A 7 9.25 6.03 -49.37
N PRO A 8 9.84 4.81 -49.34
CA PRO A 8 9.43 3.74 -48.43
C PRO A 8 10.21 3.82 -47.11
N VAL A 9 9.51 3.78 -45.97
CA VAL A 9 10.15 3.52 -44.67
C VAL A 9 9.74 2.13 -44.18
N ARG A 10 10.61 1.16 -44.48
CA ARG A 10 10.70 -0.11 -43.76
C ARG A 10 11.36 0.16 -42.41
N ALA A 11 10.67 -0.07 -41.31
CA ALA A 11 11.30 -0.25 -39.99
C ALA A 11 10.96 -1.65 -39.48
N ARG A 12 11.95 -2.55 -39.58
CA ARG A 12 11.96 -3.86 -38.92
C ARG A 12 12.30 -3.64 -37.45
N PHE A 13 11.39 -3.96 -36.54
CA PHE A 13 11.73 -4.18 -35.14
C PHE A 13 11.88 -5.67 -34.87
N ARG A 14 13.13 -6.13 -34.87
CA ARG A 14 13.55 -7.35 -34.18
C ARG A 14 14.40 -6.91 -33.00
N HIS A 15 13.89 -7.04 -31.78
CA HIS A 15 14.73 -7.15 -30.59
C HIS A 15 14.33 -8.40 -29.83
N ALA A 16 15.06 -9.47 -30.11
CA ALA A 16 15.15 -10.64 -29.28
C ALA A 16 16.00 -10.27 -28.06
N TRP A 17 15.46 -10.41 -26.86
CA TRP A 17 16.22 -10.40 -25.62
C TRP A 17 16.57 -11.85 -25.26
N ARG A 18 17.86 -12.17 -25.30
CA ARG A 18 18.45 -13.38 -24.70
C ARG A 18 19.41 -12.94 -23.60
N PRO A 19 19.24 -13.35 -22.34
CA PRO A 19 20.31 -13.23 -21.36
C PRO A 19 21.34 -14.35 -21.57
N ALA A 20 22.60 -13.94 -21.59
CA ALA A 20 23.77 -14.78 -21.68
C ALA A 20 23.91 -15.69 -20.43
N ALA A 21 24.03 -17.01 -20.65
CA ALA A 21 24.50 -17.95 -19.66
C ALA A 21 26.00 -18.19 -19.87
N VAL A 22 26.84 -17.64 -19.00
CA VAL A 22 28.26 -18.01 -18.92
C VAL A 22 28.38 -19.15 -17.93
N ARG A 23 28.64 -20.36 -18.46
CA ARG A 23 29.15 -21.50 -17.71
C ARG A 23 30.67 -21.38 -17.59
N ARG A 24 31.22 -21.52 -16.39
CA ARG A 24 32.55 -22.13 -16.20
C ARG A 24 32.51 -23.12 -15.04
N TRP A 25 33.03 -24.29 -15.34
CA TRP A 25 33.12 -25.49 -14.51
C TRP A 25 34.38 -25.45 -13.65
N ILE A 26 34.29 -25.92 -12.41
CA ILE A 26 35.40 -26.62 -11.76
C ILE A 26 34.83 -27.94 -11.23
N LEU A 27 35.31 -29.04 -11.82
CA LEU A 27 35.10 -30.41 -11.38
C LEU A 27 36.10 -30.70 -10.25
N LEU A 28 35.61 -31.13 -9.09
CA LEU A 28 36.39 -32.01 -8.23
C LEU A 28 35.56 -33.28 -8.02
N GLY A 29 35.97 -34.34 -8.70
CA GLY A 29 35.39 -35.67 -8.53
C GLY A 29 35.97 -36.33 -7.28
N ILE A 30 35.09 -36.72 -6.36
CA ILE A 30 35.37 -37.80 -5.42
C ILE A 30 34.33 -38.88 -5.70
N VAL A 31 34.79 -39.95 -6.34
CA VAL A 31 34.08 -41.21 -6.44
C VAL A 31 34.31 -41.95 -5.13
N LEU A 32 33.25 -42.21 -4.37
CA LEU A 32 33.28 -43.20 -3.30
C LEU A 32 32.03 -44.08 -3.41
N SER A 33 32.32 -45.31 -3.80
CA SER A 33 31.53 -46.54 -3.88
C SER A 33 30.15 -46.53 -3.20
N ALA A 34 29.12 -46.81 -3.99
CA ALA A 34 27.83 -47.31 -3.52
C ALA A 34 27.99 -48.74 -2.98
N ALA A 35 27.77 -48.90 -1.68
CA ALA A 35 27.32 -50.15 -1.08
C ALA A 35 25.92 -49.90 -0.49
N GLY A 36 24.96 -50.73 -0.86
CA GLY A 36 23.53 -50.43 -0.74
C GLY A 36 23.03 -50.24 0.70
N VAL A 37 22.15 -49.25 0.85
CA VAL A 37 21.11 -49.26 1.89
C VAL A 37 19.79 -48.94 1.18
N PRO A 38 18.84 -49.89 1.11
CA PRO A 38 17.49 -49.59 0.66
C PRO A 38 16.75 -48.85 1.78
N GLY A 39 16.15 -47.70 1.44
CA GLY A 39 15.20 -47.01 2.31
C GLY A 39 15.78 -45.87 3.13
N LEU A 40 15.86 -44.70 2.52
CA LEU A 40 15.83 -43.40 3.19
C LEU A 40 15.20 -42.40 2.20
N PHE A 41 13.86 -42.45 2.07
CA PHE A 41 13.14 -41.22 1.74
C PHE A 41 13.22 -40.34 2.98
N GLY A 42 14.36 -39.68 3.18
CA GLY A 42 14.44 -38.58 4.11
C GLY A 42 13.50 -37.50 3.58
N GLN A 43 12.43 -37.19 4.31
CA GLN A 43 11.75 -35.92 4.12
C GLN A 43 12.84 -34.85 4.17
N ALA A 44 12.92 -34.00 3.13
CA ALA A 44 13.72 -32.79 3.24
C ALA A 44 13.30 -32.11 4.55
N PRO A 45 14.24 -31.71 5.43
CA PRO A 45 13.87 -31.00 6.63
C PRO A 45 13.01 -29.82 6.20
N GLU A 46 11.79 -29.72 6.75
CA GLU A 46 10.98 -28.52 6.60
C GLU A 46 11.88 -27.35 6.89
N ALA A 47 12.02 -26.45 5.91
CA ALA A 47 12.91 -25.31 6.05
C ALA A 47 12.40 -24.48 7.22
N SER A 48 13.03 -24.64 8.39
CA SER A 48 12.66 -23.90 9.58
C SER A 48 13.01 -22.44 9.33
N LEU A 49 11.99 -21.60 9.22
CA LEU A 49 12.20 -20.16 9.11
C LEU A 49 12.86 -19.67 10.41
N GLN A 50 14.05 -19.09 10.28
CA GLN A 50 14.78 -18.46 11.37
C GLN A 50 14.59 -16.94 11.25
N PHE A 51 14.17 -16.30 12.33
CA PHE A 51 13.92 -14.85 12.34
C PHE A 51 14.95 -14.14 13.21
N LYS A 52 15.53 -13.07 12.69
CA LYS A 52 16.27 -12.12 13.53
C LYS A 52 15.27 -11.16 14.16
N HIS A 53 15.29 -11.06 15.48
CA HIS A 53 14.46 -10.12 16.22
C HIS A 53 15.18 -8.77 16.31
N LEU A 54 14.49 -7.70 15.94
CA LEU A 54 14.91 -6.32 16.15
C LEU A 54 13.95 -5.70 17.16
N THR A 55 14.48 -5.14 18.24
CA THR A 55 13.72 -4.70 19.42
C THR A 55 14.09 -3.28 19.84
N ALA A 56 13.51 -2.81 20.96
CA ALA A 56 13.89 -1.55 21.57
C ALA A 56 15.38 -1.49 21.95
N GLU A 57 16.01 -2.63 22.28
CA GLU A 57 17.45 -2.70 22.58
C GLU A 57 18.31 -2.38 21.35
N ASP A 58 17.79 -2.61 20.15
CA ASP A 58 18.45 -2.26 18.89
C ASP A 58 18.23 -0.80 18.48
N GLY A 59 17.34 -0.08 19.17
CA GLY A 59 17.01 1.33 18.93
C GLY A 59 15.65 1.59 18.29
N LEU A 60 14.77 0.58 18.18
CA LEU A 60 13.39 0.75 17.74
C LEU A 60 12.61 1.62 18.72
N SER A 61 11.89 2.64 18.25
CA SER A 61 11.18 3.58 19.12
C SER A 61 10.01 2.96 19.87
N HIS A 62 9.32 1.97 19.28
CA HIS A 62 8.17 1.32 19.87
C HIS A 62 7.92 -0.07 19.26
N SER A 63 7.44 -1.02 20.07
CA SER A 63 7.22 -2.42 19.64
C SER A 63 5.98 -2.64 18.77
N TRP A 64 5.00 -1.73 18.82
CA TRP A 64 3.81 -1.75 17.96
C TRP A 64 4.07 -1.08 16.62
N ILE A 65 4.53 -1.87 15.65
CA ILE A 65 4.76 -1.46 14.27
C ILE A 65 3.43 -1.55 13.49
N ARG A 66 3.04 -0.46 12.84
CA ARG A 66 1.80 -0.31 12.07
C ARG A 66 2.03 -0.31 10.57
N ALA A 67 3.18 0.19 10.12
CA ALA A 67 3.53 0.29 8.72
C ALA A 67 5.01 0.00 8.52
N ILE A 68 5.36 -0.68 7.43
CA ILE A 68 6.74 -0.95 7.03
C ILE A 68 6.88 -0.59 5.55
N LEU A 69 7.92 0.15 5.20
CA LEU A 69 8.24 0.51 3.81
C LEU A 69 9.75 0.50 3.60
N GLN A 70 10.22 -0.12 2.51
CA GLN A 70 11.58 0.10 2.03
C GLN A 70 11.57 1.24 1.03
N ASP A 71 12.39 2.27 1.25
CA ASP A 71 12.53 3.36 0.29
C ASP A 71 13.47 2.99 -0.87
N SER A 72 13.49 3.82 -1.91
CA SER A 72 14.35 3.63 -3.08
C SER A 72 15.85 3.74 -2.81
N ARG A 73 16.25 4.19 -1.62
CA ARG A 73 17.64 4.29 -1.17
C ARG A 73 18.06 3.05 -0.37
N GLY A 74 17.11 2.16 -0.07
CA GLY A 74 17.33 0.91 0.64
C GLY A 74 17.08 1.00 2.15
N TYR A 75 16.70 2.16 2.69
CA TYR A 75 16.34 2.27 4.11
C TYR A 75 15.00 1.60 4.37
N MET A 76 14.91 0.91 5.51
CA MET A 76 13.63 0.43 6.04
C MET A 76 13.03 1.51 6.92
N TRP A 77 11.78 1.85 6.67
CA TRP A 77 11.00 2.79 7.46
C TRP A 77 9.90 2.04 8.20
N LEU A 78 9.77 2.29 9.49
CA LEU A 78 8.82 1.64 10.38
C LEU A 78 7.98 2.70 11.06
N GLY A 79 6.70 2.77 10.67
CA GLY A 79 5.71 3.58 11.35
C GLY A 79 5.22 2.84 12.58
N THR A 80 5.30 3.47 13.74
CA THR A 80 4.88 2.88 15.01
C THR A 80 3.71 3.65 15.63
N TYR A 81 3.22 3.18 16.77
CA TYR A 81 2.19 3.90 17.53
C TYR A 81 2.68 5.24 18.13
N SER A 82 3.99 5.44 18.28
CA SER A 82 4.54 6.62 18.97
C SER A 82 5.72 7.29 18.27
N GLY A 83 6.05 6.91 17.03
CA GLY A 83 7.14 7.50 16.27
C GLY A 83 7.31 6.87 14.90
N LEU A 84 8.26 7.41 14.15
CA LEU A 84 8.74 6.86 12.89
C LEU A 84 10.20 6.46 13.05
N ASP A 85 10.55 5.22 12.70
CA ASP A 85 11.92 4.75 12.73
C ASP A 85 12.47 4.55 11.32
N ARG A 86 13.72 4.95 11.09
CA ARG A 86 14.50 4.60 9.90
C ARG A 86 15.62 3.65 10.29
N TYR A 87 15.72 2.53 9.59
CA TYR A 87 16.74 1.51 9.78
C TYR A 87 17.61 1.38 8.53
N ASP A 88 18.93 1.45 8.73
CA ASP A 88 19.93 1.40 7.65
C ASP A 88 20.56 0.01 7.44
N GLY A 89 20.06 -1.01 8.16
CA GLY A 89 20.66 -2.35 8.20
C GLY A 89 21.58 -2.59 9.40
N TYR A 90 21.95 -1.52 10.12
CA TYR A 90 22.81 -1.58 11.30
C TYR A 90 22.19 -0.87 12.51
N LYS A 91 21.61 0.32 12.32
CA LYS A 91 21.12 1.20 13.38
C LYS A 91 19.76 1.79 13.04
N PHE A 92 18.98 2.02 14.09
CA PHE A 92 17.74 2.79 14.00
C PHE A 92 18.00 4.28 14.27
N LYS A 93 17.25 5.12 13.56
CA LYS A 93 17.07 6.54 13.85
C LYS A 93 15.58 6.81 14.04
N ALA A 94 15.21 7.20 15.26
CA ALA A 94 13.85 7.57 15.60
C ALA A 94 13.56 9.04 15.26
N TYR A 95 12.38 9.29 14.71
CA TYR A 95 11.79 10.60 14.45
C TYR A 95 10.52 10.73 15.28
N ASN A 96 10.51 11.71 16.19
CA ASN A 96 9.42 11.97 17.10
C ASN A 96 8.99 13.42 17.02
N ARG A 97 7.84 13.72 17.62
CA ARG A 97 7.40 15.10 17.79
C ARG A 97 8.26 15.81 18.83
N GLU A 98 8.81 16.95 18.44
CA GLU A 98 9.59 17.81 19.32
C GLU A 98 8.82 19.11 19.64
N LYS A 99 8.67 19.41 20.92
CA LYS A 99 7.96 20.60 21.36
C LYS A 99 8.67 21.87 20.88
N GLY A 100 7.97 22.68 20.08
CA GLY A 100 8.49 23.95 19.58
C GLY A 100 9.25 23.85 18.25
N ASN A 101 9.46 22.64 17.71
CA ASN A 101 10.07 22.44 16.40
C ASN A 101 9.00 22.06 15.36
N PRO A 102 8.56 23.00 14.50
CA PRO A 102 7.54 22.75 13.49
C PRO A 102 8.01 21.82 12.35
N HIS A 103 9.31 21.52 12.27
CA HIS A 103 9.90 20.63 11.27
C HIS A 103 10.20 19.23 11.81
N SER A 104 9.95 18.97 13.10
CA SER A 104 9.89 17.60 13.62
C SER A 104 8.64 16.87 13.12
N LEU A 105 8.56 15.55 13.32
CA LEU A 105 7.38 14.78 12.95
C LEU A 105 6.13 15.35 13.67
N LEU A 106 5.07 15.67 12.92
CA LEU A 106 3.91 16.35 13.51
C LEU A 106 3.22 15.48 14.58
N ASN A 107 3.12 14.18 14.32
CA ASN A 107 2.51 13.21 15.22
C ASN A 107 3.15 11.82 15.06
N GLY A 108 3.44 11.17 16.20
CA GLY A 108 4.08 9.86 16.23
C GLY A 108 3.15 8.67 15.99
N ALA A 109 1.82 8.86 15.99
CA ALA A 109 0.87 7.79 15.71
C ALA A 109 0.78 7.55 14.19
N VAL A 110 1.81 6.89 13.65
CA VAL A 110 1.96 6.63 12.21
C VAL A 110 1.03 5.51 11.78
N ALA A 111 0.18 5.79 10.80
CA ALA A 111 -0.81 4.87 10.27
C ALA A 111 -0.39 4.29 8.91
N CYS A 112 0.30 5.07 8.07
CA CYS A 112 0.78 4.60 6.78
C CYS A 112 2.08 5.28 6.35
N LEU A 113 2.80 4.60 5.44
CA LEU A 113 4.02 5.08 4.79
C LEU A 113 3.87 4.89 3.28
N PHE A 114 4.34 5.86 2.51
CA PHE A 114 4.27 5.81 1.05
C PHE A 114 5.45 6.54 0.41
N GLU A 115 6.17 5.87 -0.49
CA GLU A 115 7.15 6.52 -1.37
C GLU A 115 6.50 6.75 -2.74
N ASP A 116 6.43 8.01 -3.17
CA ASP A 116 5.90 8.34 -4.50
C ASP A 116 6.93 8.12 -5.63
N ARG A 117 6.50 8.22 -6.88
CA ARG A 117 7.38 8.07 -8.07
C ARG A 117 8.50 9.10 -8.12
N GLN A 118 8.37 10.24 -7.44
CA GLN A 118 9.40 11.26 -7.31
C GLN A 118 10.39 10.95 -6.17
N LYS A 119 10.27 9.79 -5.52
CA LYS A 119 11.11 9.34 -4.41
C LYS A 119 10.99 10.20 -3.16
N ARG A 120 9.80 10.77 -2.95
CA ARG A 120 9.43 11.47 -1.74
C ARG A 120 8.73 10.52 -0.79
N LEU A 121 9.15 10.52 0.47
CA LEU A 121 8.54 9.72 1.52
C LEU A 121 7.46 10.53 2.23
N TRP A 122 6.25 10.02 2.16
CA TRP A 122 5.07 10.53 2.84
C TRP A 122 4.72 9.64 4.03
N VAL A 123 4.35 10.28 5.13
CA VAL A 123 4.02 9.65 6.41
C VAL A 123 2.61 10.10 6.78
N GLY A 124 1.63 9.20 6.69
CA GLY A 124 0.28 9.46 7.17
C GLY A 124 0.14 9.05 8.63
N HIS A 125 -0.42 9.94 9.44
CA HIS A 125 -0.50 9.76 10.89
C HIS A 125 -1.77 10.45 11.45
N MET A 126 -1.99 10.33 12.76
CA MET A 126 -3.00 11.17 13.42
C MET A 126 -2.64 12.65 13.27
N GLU A 127 -3.63 13.52 13.11
CA GLU A 127 -3.53 14.96 12.85
C GLU A 127 -2.94 15.34 11.47
N GLY A 128 -2.75 14.39 10.54
CA GLY A 128 -2.50 14.71 9.13
C GLY A 128 -1.39 13.88 8.47
N LEU A 129 -0.48 14.59 7.81
CA LEU A 129 0.51 14.06 6.86
C LEU A 129 1.84 14.79 7.03
N SER A 130 2.96 14.07 7.02
CA SER A 130 4.31 14.63 6.95
C SER A 130 5.02 14.19 5.68
N LEU A 131 5.76 15.11 5.06
CA LEU A 131 6.67 14.85 3.95
C LEU A 131 8.11 14.92 4.45
N TYR A 132 8.84 13.80 4.37
CA TYR A 132 10.23 13.74 4.80
C TYR A 132 11.14 14.47 3.80
N ARG A 133 11.99 15.35 4.32
CA ARG A 133 12.96 16.14 3.56
C ARG A 133 14.38 15.61 3.83
N PRO A 134 14.93 14.75 2.95
CA PRO A 134 16.20 14.09 3.22
C PRO A 134 17.42 15.02 3.23
N ALA A 135 17.34 16.19 2.59
CA ALA A 135 18.46 17.14 2.55
C ALA A 135 18.70 17.82 3.90
N THR A 136 17.63 18.03 4.67
CA THR A 136 17.61 18.70 5.98
C THR A 136 17.30 17.74 7.13
N ASP A 137 16.95 16.50 6.80
CA ASP A 137 16.62 15.41 7.73
C ASP A 137 15.48 15.75 8.70
N ASP A 138 14.44 16.38 8.15
CA ASP A 138 13.29 16.91 8.87
C ASP A 138 12.00 16.77 8.02
N PHE A 139 10.92 17.47 8.37
CA PHE A 139 9.60 17.31 7.73
C PHE A 139 8.99 18.63 7.27
N ASP A 140 8.24 18.56 6.17
CA ASP A 140 7.14 19.49 5.88
C ASP A 140 5.84 18.85 6.39
N ASN A 141 5.12 19.55 7.26
CA ASN A 141 3.94 19.02 7.94
C ASN A 141 2.65 19.61 7.37
N PHE A 142 1.64 18.76 7.17
CA PHE A 142 0.31 19.12 6.67
C PHE A 142 -0.73 18.66 7.69
N CYS A 143 -1.66 19.55 8.03
CA CYS A 143 -2.75 19.25 8.96
C CYS A 143 -4.06 19.85 8.49
N ASP A 144 -5.17 19.44 9.09
CA ASP A 144 -6.45 20.10 8.83
C ASP A 144 -6.41 21.59 9.23
N ALA A 145 -7.04 22.45 8.41
CA ALA A 145 -7.07 23.89 8.64
C ALA A 145 -7.71 24.29 9.99
N GLY A 146 -8.64 23.48 10.51
CA GLY A 146 -9.25 23.68 11.83
C GLY A 146 -8.42 23.17 13.01
N SER A 147 -7.26 22.55 12.76
CA SER A 147 -6.44 21.94 13.81
C SER A 147 -5.73 22.98 14.67
N SER A 148 -5.71 22.75 15.99
CA SER A 148 -4.85 23.51 16.91
C SER A 148 -3.34 23.37 16.60
N ARG A 149 -2.97 22.38 15.78
CA ARG A 149 -1.61 22.09 15.31
C ARG A 149 -1.24 22.83 14.01
N ALA A 150 -2.10 23.70 13.50
CA ALA A 150 -1.83 24.48 12.28
C ALA A 150 -0.65 25.45 12.43
N ARG A 151 -0.27 25.84 13.66
CA ARG A 151 0.88 26.74 13.87
C ARG A 151 2.19 26.06 13.47
N GLY A 152 2.74 26.46 12.33
CA GLY A 152 3.98 25.92 11.76
C GLY A 152 3.78 24.76 10.79
N SER A 153 2.54 24.32 10.58
CA SER A 153 2.15 23.32 9.59
C SER A 153 1.46 24.01 8.40
N ILE A 154 1.34 23.30 7.28
CA ILE A 154 0.61 23.74 6.09
C ILE A 154 -0.86 23.31 6.26
N PRO A 155 -1.80 24.26 6.38
CA PRO A 155 -3.21 23.91 6.56
C PRO A 155 -3.83 23.40 5.25
N LEU A 156 -4.53 22.28 5.34
CA LEU A 156 -5.30 21.67 4.26
C LEU A 156 -6.76 21.58 4.70
N GLU A 157 -7.65 22.30 4.01
CA GLU A 157 -9.07 22.32 4.35
C GLU A 157 -9.71 20.95 4.07
N GLY A 158 -10.37 20.37 5.08
CA GLY A 158 -11.07 19.10 4.96
C GLY A 158 -10.16 17.87 4.97
N LEU A 159 -8.88 18.01 5.34
CA LEU A 159 -7.95 16.89 5.44
C LEU A 159 -8.43 15.81 6.40
N GLY A 160 -9.13 16.21 7.46
CA GLY A 160 -9.50 15.30 8.55
C GLY A 160 -8.36 15.12 9.55
N SER A 161 -8.58 14.23 10.52
CA SER A 161 -7.68 14.01 11.64
C SER A 161 -6.85 12.74 11.53
N LEU A 162 -7.01 11.94 10.48
CA LEU A 162 -6.22 10.72 10.29
C LEU A 162 -6.02 10.44 8.80
N ILE A 163 -4.77 10.25 8.37
CA ILE A 163 -4.45 9.72 7.05
C ILE A 163 -4.00 8.26 7.17
N SER A 164 -4.86 7.35 6.72
CA SER A 164 -4.73 5.90 6.94
C SER A 164 -4.12 5.14 5.77
N SER A 165 -4.13 5.72 4.57
CA SER A 165 -3.56 5.16 3.35
C SER A 165 -3.29 6.25 2.32
N ILE A 166 -2.24 6.07 1.53
CA ILE A 166 -1.84 6.98 0.46
C ILE A 166 -1.64 6.16 -0.81
N LEU A 167 -2.11 6.67 -1.94
CA LEU A 167 -1.91 6.05 -3.25
C LEU A 167 -1.68 7.13 -4.31
N GLU A 168 -0.62 7.00 -5.10
CA GLU A 168 -0.37 7.91 -6.22
C GLU A 168 -1.16 7.52 -7.49
N ASP A 169 -1.75 8.52 -8.15
CA ASP A 169 -2.38 8.37 -9.45
C ASP A 169 -1.38 8.50 -10.62
N GLU A 170 -1.83 8.30 -11.86
CA GLU A 170 -0.95 8.36 -13.03
C GLU A 170 -0.38 9.77 -13.28
N SER A 171 -1.09 10.81 -12.85
CA SER A 171 -0.72 12.22 -13.00
C SER A 171 0.18 12.77 -11.89
N GLY A 172 0.46 11.97 -10.86
CA GLY A 172 1.32 12.35 -9.74
C GLY A 172 0.58 13.01 -8.58
N LYS A 173 -0.74 12.95 -8.58
CA LYS A 173 -1.58 13.35 -7.45
C LYS A 173 -1.73 12.19 -6.48
N LEU A 174 -2.00 12.49 -5.22
CA LEU A 174 -2.14 11.49 -4.17
C LEU A 174 -3.60 11.35 -3.77
N TRP A 175 -4.13 10.14 -3.87
CA TRP A 175 -5.34 9.74 -3.19
C TRP A 175 -5.02 9.50 -1.71
N LEU A 176 -5.71 10.21 -0.83
CA LEU A 176 -5.58 10.06 0.62
C LEU A 176 -6.85 9.42 1.18
N ALA A 177 -6.69 8.35 1.94
CA ALA A 177 -7.73 7.80 2.78
C ALA A 177 -7.74 8.57 4.10
N SER A 178 -8.86 9.23 4.36
CA SER A 178 -9.06 10.05 5.55
C SER A 178 -10.29 9.62 6.33
N ASP A 179 -10.30 9.93 7.62
CA ASP A 179 -11.51 9.91 8.46
C ASP A 179 -12.59 10.89 7.97
N SER A 180 -12.22 11.87 7.14
CA SER A 180 -13.14 12.79 6.48
C SER A 180 -13.64 12.30 5.11
N GLY A 181 -13.06 11.23 4.54
CA GLY A 181 -13.44 10.68 3.24
C GLY A 181 -12.25 10.34 2.34
N LEU A 182 -12.52 10.26 1.03
CA LEU A 182 -11.47 10.11 0.01
C LEU A 182 -11.08 11.50 -0.49
N LEU A 183 -9.79 11.82 -0.45
CA LEU A 183 -9.26 13.10 -0.90
C LEU A 183 -8.34 12.92 -2.09
N LEU A 184 -8.37 13.84 -3.04
CA LEU A 184 -7.35 13.96 -4.07
C LEU A 184 -6.45 15.16 -3.74
N PHE A 185 -5.20 14.91 -3.42
CA PHE A 185 -4.21 15.89 -3.01
C PHE A 185 -3.20 16.16 -4.13
N ASP A 186 -2.93 17.44 -4.39
CA ASP A 186 -1.84 17.87 -5.27
C ASP A 186 -0.60 18.19 -4.44
N PRO A 187 0.45 17.34 -4.48
CA PRO A 187 1.65 17.57 -3.69
C PRO A 187 2.46 18.79 -4.15
N GLU A 188 2.37 19.18 -5.43
CA GLU A 188 3.10 20.34 -5.96
C GLU A 188 2.40 21.64 -5.57
N ALA A 189 1.07 21.68 -5.75
CA ALA A 189 0.26 22.84 -5.37
C ALA A 189 -0.06 22.89 -3.87
N ARG A 190 0.31 21.84 -3.11
CA ARG A 190 0.06 21.68 -1.67
C ARG A 190 -1.40 21.95 -1.29
N LYS A 191 -2.34 21.38 -2.03
CA LYS A 191 -3.78 21.60 -1.84
C LYS A 191 -4.61 20.35 -2.10
N ILE A 192 -5.75 20.26 -1.42
CA ILE A 192 -6.79 19.30 -1.76
C ILE A 192 -7.53 19.79 -3.01
N LEU A 193 -7.60 18.95 -4.03
CA LEU A 193 -8.30 19.20 -5.29
C LEU A 193 -9.76 18.79 -5.21
N ASN A 194 -10.03 17.64 -4.60
CA ASN A 194 -11.36 17.06 -4.49
C ASN A 194 -11.54 16.34 -3.16
N HIS A 195 -12.78 16.38 -2.67
CA HIS A 195 -13.21 15.68 -1.45
C HIS A 195 -14.46 14.88 -1.74
N TYR A 196 -14.35 13.56 -1.71
CA TYR A 196 -15.46 12.63 -1.88
C TYR A 196 -15.90 12.14 -0.51
N ARG A 197 -17.14 12.48 -0.13
CA ARG A 197 -17.73 12.16 1.19
C ARG A 197 -18.93 11.24 1.04
N HIS A 198 -19.42 10.75 2.17
CA HIS A 198 -20.73 10.12 2.23
C HIS A 198 -21.84 11.16 2.16
N ASP A 199 -22.76 10.98 1.22
CA ASP A 199 -24.05 11.64 1.20
C ASP A 199 -25.15 10.57 1.37
N PRO A 200 -25.90 10.57 2.48
CA PRO A 200 -27.00 9.63 2.70
C PRO A 200 -28.09 9.69 1.62
N SER A 201 -28.23 10.82 0.93
CA SER A 201 -29.25 11.05 -0.09
C SER A 201 -28.81 10.60 -1.50
N ASP A 202 -27.51 10.38 -1.74
CA ASP A 202 -26.99 9.94 -3.03
C ASP A 202 -26.29 8.56 -2.91
N PRO A 203 -26.86 7.48 -3.48
CA PRO A 203 -26.26 6.15 -3.45
C PRO A 203 -24.94 6.04 -4.25
N ASN A 204 -24.62 7.01 -5.11
CA ASN A 204 -23.38 7.05 -5.89
C ASN A 204 -22.19 7.64 -5.12
N THR A 205 -22.38 8.09 -3.88
CA THR A 205 -21.31 8.59 -3.01
C THR A 205 -20.75 7.47 -2.12
N LEU A 206 -19.74 7.77 -1.29
CA LEU A 206 -19.21 6.80 -0.33
C LEU A 206 -20.33 6.26 0.58
N SER A 207 -20.26 4.99 0.95
CA SER A 207 -21.23 4.38 1.87
C SER A 207 -21.08 4.86 3.32
N GLN A 208 -19.90 5.33 3.70
CA GLN A 208 -19.54 5.84 5.03
C GLN A 208 -18.51 6.96 4.93
N GLY A 209 -18.38 7.75 6.00
CA GLY A 209 -17.54 8.95 6.02
C GLY A 209 -16.03 8.68 6.02
N GLU A 210 -15.57 7.62 6.67
CA GLU A 210 -14.14 7.30 6.80
C GLU A 210 -13.70 6.26 5.75
N VAL A 211 -12.57 6.55 5.10
CA VAL A 211 -11.83 5.63 4.23
C VAL A 211 -10.58 5.18 4.98
N ARG A 212 -10.32 3.87 4.98
CA ARG A 212 -9.24 3.22 5.75
C ARG A 212 -8.11 2.71 4.89
N HIS A 213 -8.40 2.28 3.66
CA HIS A 213 -7.40 1.70 2.78
C HIS A 213 -7.80 1.86 1.32
N ILE A 214 -6.81 2.06 0.44
CA ILE A 214 -7.02 2.29 -0.99
C ILE A 214 -6.13 1.34 -1.77
N VAL A 215 -6.71 0.67 -2.76
CA VAL A 215 -5.96 0.00 -3.83
C VAL A 215 -6.55 0.37 -5.18
N ARG A 216 -5.73 0.34 -6.24
CA ARG A 216 -6.18 0.66 -7.60
C ARG A 216 -6.11 -0.57 -8.49
N ASP A 217 -7.21 -0.85 -9.19
CA ASP A 217 -7.24 -1.92 -10.18
C ASP A 217 -6.60 -1.50 -11.51
N LYS A 218 -6.39 -2.47 -12.41
CA LYS A 218 -5.80 -2.24 -13.73
C LYS A 218 -6.66 -1.35 -14.64
N SER A 219 -7.95 -1.21 -14.34
CA SER A 219 -8.90 -0.37 -15.10
C SER A 219 -8.89 1.08 -14.62
N GLY A 220 -8.22 1.37 -13.50
CA GLY A 220 -8.12 2.68 -12.86
C GLY A 220 -9.21 2.95 -11.82
N ASN A 221 -10.03 1.96 -11.45
CA ASN A 221 -10.95 2.14 -10.33
C ASN A 221 -10.19 2.02 -9.01
N LEU A 222 -10.67 2.76 -8.01
CA LEU A 222 -10.18 2.66 -6.65
C LEU A 222 -11.11 1.76 -5.85
N TRP A 223 -10.52 0.82 -5.13
CA TRP A 223 -11.21 -0.01 -4.15
C TRP A 223 -10.88 0.51 -2.76
N LEU A 224 -11.92 0.85 -2.02
CA LEU A 224 -11.86 1.61 -0.79
C LEU A 224 -12.42 0.76 0.34
N ALA A 225 -11.58 0.41 1.31
CA ALA A 225 -12.06 -0.07 2.59
C ALA A 225 -12.64 1.13 3.34
N VAL A 226 -13.89 1.04 3.75
CA VAL A 226 -14.57 2.09 4.52
C VAL A 226 -15.08 1.49 5.83
N THR A 227 -15.46 2.33 6.80
CA THR A 227 -15.89 1.88 8.14
C THR A 227 -16.92 0.74 8.09
N GLN A 228 -17.82 0.76 7.10
CA GLN A 228 -18.79 -0.31 6.89
C GLN A 228 -18.86 -0.69 5.40
N GLY A 229 -18.02 -1.65 5.03
CA GLY A 229 -18.04 -2.32 3.73
C GLY A 229 -16.87 -1.94 2.83
N LEU A 230 -17.07 -2.21 1.54
CA LEU A 230 -16.12 -1.97 0.47
C LEU A 230 -16.79 -1.12 -0.59
N ASN A 231 -16.10 -0.08 -1.06
CA ASN A 231 -16.59 0.77 -2.15
C ASN A 231 -15.65 0.64 -3.35
N ARG A 232 -16.22 0.51 -4.56
CA ARG A 232 -15.50 0.69 -5.83
C ARG A 232 -15.82 2.07 -6.36
N PHE A 233 -14.83 2.96 -6.37
CA PHE A 233 -14.93 4.32 -6.89
C PHE A 233 -14.30 4.42 -8.27
N ASN A 234 -15.05 4.92 -9.24
CA ASN A 234 -14.54 5.22 -10.57
C ASN A 234 -14.21 6.72 -10.68
N PRO A 235 -12.93 7.11 -10.74
CA PRO A 235 -12.52 8.52 -10.79
C PRO A 235 -12.85 9.22 -12.11
N ARG A 236 -13.16 8.47 -13.19
CA ARG A 236 -13.56 9.07 -14.48
C ARG A 236 -15.02 9.50 -14.49
N THR A 237 -15.87 8.79 -13.74
CA THR A 237 -17.31 9.05 -13.69
C THR A 237 -17.78 9.61 -12.35
N ASN A 238 -16.90 9.67 -11.34
CA ASN A 238 -17.23 10.00 -9.94
C ASN A 238 -18.37 9.15 -9.37
N ARG A 239 -18.43 7.86 -9.71
CA ARG A 239 -19.47 6.96 -9.22
C ARG A 239 -18.90 5.92 -8.26
N VAL A 240 -19.63 5.67 -7.18
CA VAL A 240 -19.36 4.60 -6.22
C VAL A 240 -20.32 3.43 -6.43
N THR A 241 -19.76 2.22 -6.46
CA THR A 241 -20.50 0.96 -6.28
C THR A 241 -20.20 0.43 -4.88
N ARG A 242 -21.23 0.13 -4.09
CA ARG A 242 -21.11 -0.25 -2.68
C ARG A 242 -21.26 -1.76 -2.52
N PHE A 243 -20.39 -2.38 -1.75
CA PHE A 243 -20.42 -3.79 -1.38
C PHE A 243 -20.53 -3.90 0.15
N SER A 244 -21.56 -4.60 0.62
CA SER A 244 -21.84 -4.78 2.04
C SER A 244 -21.91 -6.26 2.38
N ARG A 245 -22.06 -6.54 3.68
CA ARG A 245 -22.27 -7.88 4.21
C ARG A 245 -23.48 -8.52 3.55
N GLY A 246 -23.32 -9.75 3.10
CA GLY A 246 -24.39 -10.49 2.44
C GLY A 246 -24.19 -11.99 2.58
N ARG A 247 -24.82 -12.74 1.67
CA ARG A 247 -24.59 -14.18 1.53
C ARG A 247 -23.31 -14.43 0.73
N GLU A 248 -22.71 -15.60 0.95
CA GLU A 248 -21.58 -16.07 0.15
C GLU A 248 -21.92 -16.05 -1.35
N GLY A 249 -20.95 -15.69 -2.18
CA GLY A 249 -21.13 -15.47 -3.62
C GLY A 249 -21.71 -14.10 -3.99
N ALA A 250 -22.34 -13.37 -3.07
CA ALA A 250 -23.01 -12.09 -3.38
C ALA A 250 -22.59 -10.90 -2.51
N GLY A 251 -22.06 -11.13 -1.30
CA GLY A 251 -21.67 -10.07 -0.38
C GLY A 251 -20.43 -10.40 0.43
N LEU A 252 -20.02 -9.46 1.27
CA LEU A 252 -18.86 -9.62 2.16
C LEU A 252 -19.21 -10.51 3.37
N PRO A 253 -18.24 -11.23 3.95
CA PRO A 253 -18.46 -11.98 5.20
C PRO A 253 -18.67 -11.05 6.40
N SER A 254 -18.02 -9.88 6.41
CA SER A 254 -18.21 -8.81 7.39
C SER A 254 -18.15 -7.44 6.72
N ASN A 255 -18.82 -6.44 7.30
CA ASN A 255 -18.69 -5.04 6.91
C ASN A 255 -17.39 -4.41 7.42
N GLU A 256 -16.71 -5.04 8.38
CA GLU A 256 -15.44 -4.54 8.89
C GLU A 256 -14.30 -5.01 7.98
N VAL A 257 -14.02 -4.21 6.95
CA VAL A 257 -12.91 -4.42 6.03
C VAL A 257 -11.63 -3.82 6.64
N LEU A 258 -10.62 -4.66 6.80
CA LEU A 258 -9.37 -4.32 7.49
C LEU A 258 -8.25 -3.97 6.50
N GLN A 259 -8.10 -4.75 5.43
CA GLN A 259 -6.99 -4.61 4.49
C GLN A 259 -7.41 -5.07 3.09
N LEU A 260 -6.87 -4.41 2.07
CA LEU A 260 -7.06 -4.77 0.66
C LEU A 260 -5.72 -5.08 0.00
N ALA A 261 -5.70 -6.05 -0.90
CA ALA A 261 -4.56 -6.34 -1.76
C ALA A 261 -5.03 -6.83 -3.13
N ILE A 262 -4.33 -6.44 -4.20
CA ILE A 262 -4.60 -6.95 -5.55
C ILE A 262 -3.41 -7.84 -5.95
N ASP A 263 -3.71 -9.06 -6.40
CA ASP A 263 -2.68 -9.99 -6.86
C ASP A 263 -2.41 -9.91 -8.37
N GLN A 264 -1.39 -10.64 -8.81
CA GLN A 264 -1.01 -10.72 -10.23
C GLN A 264 -2.10 -11.30 -11.14
N TYR A 265 -2.98 -12.13 -10.59
CA TYR A 265 -4.11 -12.79 -11.27
C TYR A 265 -5.37 -11.92 -11.30
N ASN A 266 -5.27 -10.66 -10.86
CA ASN A 266 -6.34 -9.68 -10.85
C ASN A 266 -7.48 -10.03 -9.88
N TYR A 267 -7.17 -10.73 -8.79
CA TYR A 267 -8.07 -10.84 -7.64
C TYR A 267 -7.84 -9.69 -6.69
N LEU A 268 -8.93 -9.10 -6.22
CA LEU A 268 -8.95 -8.28 -5.03
C LEU A 268 -9.16 -9.20 -3.81
N TRP A 269 -8.13 -9.30 -2.98
CA TRP A 269 -8.18 -9.93 -1.67
C TRP A 269 -8.64 -8.90 -0.63
N ILE A 270 -9.59 -9.32 0.21
CA ILE A 270 -10.30 -8.48 1.17
C ILE A 270 -10.22 -9.17 2.53
N GLY A 271 -9.34 -8.68 3.39
CA GLY A 271 -9.27 -9.10 4.79
C GLY A 271 -10.40 -8.45 5.57
N THR A 272 -11.25 -9.23 6.22
CA THR A 272 -12.33 -8.73 7.07
C THR A 272 -12.26 -9.33 8.47
N ALA A 273 -12.91 -8.71 9.44
CA ALA A 273 -13.05 -9.31 10.78
C ALA A 273 -13.81 -10.66 10.77
N GLY A 274 -14.56 -10.97 9.71
CA GLY A 274 -15.27 -12.23 9.53
C GLY A 274 -14.52 -13.29 8.72
N GLY A 275 -13.24 -13.05 8.38
CA GLY A 275 -12.42 -13.91 7.55
C GLY A 275 -11.94 -13.22 6.26
N LEU A 276 -11.20 -13.98 5.46
CA LEU A 276 -10.67 -13.52 4.17
C LEU A 276 -11.70 -13.79 3.07
N CYS A 277 -11.87 -12.87 2.13
CA CYS A 277 -12.62 -13.13 0.91
C CYS A 277 -11.91 -12.52 -0.29
N ARG A 278 -12.29 -12.92 -1.49
CA ARG A 278 -11.77 -12.33 -2.72
C ARG A 278 -12.84 -12.21 -3.80
N LEU A 279 -12.61 -11.32 -4.74
CA LEU A 279 -13.39 -11.21 -5.97
C LEU A 279 -12.46 -10.98 -7.15
N LYS A 280 -12.89 -11.42 -8.33
CA LYS A 280 -12.11 -11.25 -9.56
C LYS A 280 -12.49 -9.94 -10.24
N LEU A 281 -11.51 -9.10 -10.54
CA LEU A 281 -11.72 -7.71 -10.98
C LEU A 281 -12.15 -7.56 -12.45
N ASP A 282 -12.01 -8.62 -13.26
CA ASP A 282 -12.37 -8.65 -14.68
C ASP A 282 -13.75 -9.29 -14.95
N GLN A 283 -14.53 -9.57 -13.90
CA GLN A 283 -15.89 -10.11 -14.04
C GLN A 283 -16.95 -9.02 -14.26
N PRO A 284 -18.06 -9.35 -14.95
CA PRO A 284 -19.23 -8.47 -15.00
C PRO A 284 -19.80 -8.20 -13.60
N ASP A 285 -20.45 -7.06 -13.44
CA ASP A 285 -21.17 -6.75 -12.20
C ASP A 285 -22.51 -7.52 -12.12
N PRO A 286 -22.91 -8.02 -10.94
CA PRO A 286 -22.11 -8.05 -9.71
C PRO A 286 -21.04 -9.18 -9.75
N PRO A 287 -19.81 -8.92 -9.26
CA PRO A 287 -18.78 -9.95 -9.17
C PRO A 287 -19.15 -11.02 -8.15
N THR A 288 -18.69 -12.25 -8.37
CA THR A 288 -18.82 -13.32 -7.37
C THR A 288 -17.77 -13.12 -6.28
N ILE A 289 -18.19 -13.18 -5.01
CA ILE A 289 -17.30 -13.04 -3.85
C ILE A 289 -17.11 -14.41 -3.19
N GLU A 290 -15.88 -14.91 -3.25
CA GLU A 290 -15.46 -16.20 -2.65
C GLU A 290 -14.95 -15.96 -1.23
N TRP A 291 -15.42 -16.77 -0.27
CA TRP A 291 -15.02 -16.65 1.13
C TRP A 291 -14.01 -17.74 1.50
N PHE A 292 -13.09 -17.40 2.39
CA PHE A 292 -12.16 -18.31 3.04
C PHE A 292 -12.43 -18.24 4.54
N ARG A 293 -12.83 -19.37 5.10
CA ARG A 293 -13.04 -19.52 6.53
C ARG A 293 -11.99 -20.46 7.07
N HIS A 294 -11.47 -20.11 8.24
CA HIS A 294 -10.69 -21.04 9.03
C HIS A 294 -11.63 -22.17 9.48
N ASP A 295 -11.37 -23.39 9.04
CA ASP A 295 -12.02 -24.57 9.60
C ASP A 295 -11.24 -24.99 10.85
N GLY A 296 -11.79 -24.75 12.03
CA GLY A 296 -11.16 -25.15 13.29
C GLY A 296 -10.99 -26.65 13.48
N SER A 297 -11.59 -27.46 12.60
CA SER A 297 -11.43 -28.91 12.56
C SER A 297 -10.44 -29.40 11.49
N ASP A 298 -10.02 -28.53 10.56
CA ASP A 298 -8.93 -28.82 9.63
C ASP A 298 -7.61 -28.30 10.24
N PRO A 299 -6.66 -29.19 10.60
CA PRO A 299 -5.38 -28.77 11.14
C PRO A 299 -4.46 -28.09 10.10
N ASN A 300 -4.90 -27.94 8.84
CA ASN A 300 -4.14 -27.32 7.74
C ASN A 300 -4.73 -25.99 7.27
#